data_AF-A0A535X6Q6-F1
#
_entry.id   AF-A0A535X6Q6-F1
#
_cell.length_a   1.000
_cell.length_b   1.000
_cell.length_c   1.000
_cell.angle_alpha   90.00
_cell.angle_beta   90.00
_cell.angle_gamma   90.00
#
_symmetry.space_group_name_H-M   'P 1'
#
loop_
_entity.id
_entity.type
_entity.pdbx_description
1 polymer ?
#
loop_
_entity_poly.entity_id
_entity_poly.type
_entity_poly.pdbx_seq_one_letter_code
_entity_poly.pdbx_strand_id
1 'polypeptide(L)'
;PKGWTGPKEVDGLPTEGTWRSHQVPLAELATDRSHLAELERWLKSYRPEELFDERGRLVEELAKLPPRGSRRMSANPHANGGLLMQELRLPDFQAYAVTVSQPAVSTSEATRVLGAFLR
;
A
#
# COMPACT_ATOMS: atom_id res chain seq x y z
N PRO A 1 5.69 16.32 -10.77
CA PRO A 1 4.41 16.50 -11.51
C PRO A 1 3.66 15.16 -11.58
N LYS A 2 2.34 15.11 -11.78
CA LYS A 2 1.66 13.80 -11.99
C LYS A 2 2.23 13.14 -13.26
N GLY A 3 2.55 11.84 -13.22
CA GLY A 3 3.27 11.19 -14.34
C GLY A 3 4.73 11.62 -14.47
N TRP A 4 5.37 12.03 -13.37
CA TRP A 4 6.73 12.58 -13.37
C TRP A 4 7.73 11.66 -14.08
N THR A 5 8.59 12.23 -14.93
CA THR A 5 9.62 11.55 -15.74
C THR A 5 9.06 10.71 -16.90
N GLY A 6 7.73 10.67 -17.04
CA GLY A 6 7.04 10.09 -18.17
C GLY A 6 7.10 10.97 -19.43
N PRO A 7 6.42 10.55 -20.51
CA PRO A 7 6.28 11.36 -21.70
C PRO A 7 5.63 12.72 -21.39
N LYS A 8 6.25 13.79 -21.88
CA LYS A 8 5.73 15.15 -21.71
C LYS A 8 4.43 15.34 -22.49
N GLU A 9 4.39 14.81 -23.70
CA GLU A 9 3.26 14.84 -24.62
C GLU A 9 3.10 13.47 -25.27
N VAL A 10 1.85 13.08 -25.53
CA VAL A 10 1.48 11.89 -26.31
C VAL A 10 0.38 12.34 -27.27
N ASP A 11 0.49 11.98 -28.56
CA ASP A 11 -0.44 12.44 -29.61
C ASP A 11 -0.62 13.96 -29.68
N GLY A 12 0.44 14.72 -29.36
CA GLY A 12 0.40 16.19 -29.30
C GLY A 12 -0.38 16.77 -28.11
N LEU A 13 -0.78 15.92 -27.15
CA LEU A 13 -1.49 16.33 -25.94
C LEU A 13 -0.56 16.26 -24.71
N PRO A 14 -0.54 17.30 -23.84
CA PRO A 14 0.21 17.27 -22.60
C PRO A 14 -0.19 16.10 -21.69
N THR A 15 0.80 15.31 -21.28
CA THR A 15 0.63 14.07 -20.51
C THR A 15 1.26 14.19 -19.11
N GLU A 16 2.57 14.45 -19.02
CA GLU A 16 3.19 14.79 -17.74
C GLU A 16 2.56 16.07 -17.16
N GLY A 17 2.29 16.05 -15.85
CA GLY A 17 1.64 17.15 -15.15
C GLY A 17 0.12 17.20 -15.32
N THR A 18 -0.48 16.27 -16.07
CA THR A 18 -1.93 16.25 -16.32
C THR A 18 -2.61 14.98 -15.82
N TRP A 19 -3.94 14.95 -15.86
CA TRP A 19 -4.75 13.77 -15.52
C TRP A 19 -4.58 12.60 -16.51
N ARG A 20 -4.10 12.85 -17.75
CA ARG A 20 -3.89 11.81 -18.78
C ARG A 20 -2.86 10.78 -18.34
N SER A 21 -1.89 11.19 -17.52
CA SER A 21 -0.89 10.29 -16.92
C SER A 21 -1.42 9.37 -15.80
N HIS A 22 -2.74 9.39 -15.50
CA HIS A 22 -3.27 8.67 -14.33
C HIS A 22 -3.24 7.15 -14.46
N GLN A 23 -3.57 6.63 -15.64
CA GLN A 23 -3.70 5.19 -15.87
C GLN A 23 -2.60 4.75 -16.85
N VAL A 24 -2.90 4.61 -18.13
CA VAL A 24 -1.91 4.24 -19.16
C VAL A 24 -1.67 5.43 -20.10
N PRO A 25 -0.51 6.09 -20.04
CA PRO A 25 -0.23 7.27 -20.88
C PRO A 25 0.03 6.93 -22.35
N LEU A 26 0.40 5.69 -22.68
CA LEU A 26 0.63 5.20 -24.05
C LEU A 26 -0.24 3.95 -24.29
N ALA A 27 -1.31 4.09 -25.10
CA ALA A 27 -2.21 2.99 -25.45
C ALA A 27 -1.83 2.35 -26.80
N GLU A 28 -2.54 1.30 -27.23
CA GLU A 28 -2.41 0.73 -28.58
C GLU A 28 -1.00 0.27 -28.99
N LEU A 29 -0.16 -0.11 -28.02
CA LEU A 29 1.25 -0.49 -28.25
C LEU A 29 1.44 -1.69 -29.20
N ALA A 30 0.41 -2.54 -29.35
CA ALA A 30 0.44 -3.69 -30.24
C ALA A 30 0.20 -3.34 -31.71
N THR A 31 -0.49 -2.22 -31.96
CA THR A 31 -1.00 -1.82 -33.28
C THR A 31 -0.34 -0.54 -33.77
N ASP A 32 0.10 0.35 -32.87
CA ASP A 32 0.77 1.60 -33.18
C ASP A 32 2.29 1.52 -32.91
N ARG A 33 3.07 1.53 -33.99
CA ARG A 33 4.54 1.50 -33.93
C ARG A 33 5.15 2.80 -33.38
N SER A 34 4.47 3.93 -33.53
CA SER A 34 4.96 5.21 -33.02
C SER A 34 4.89 5.25 -31.49
N HIS A 35 3.80 4.72 -30.91
CA HIS A 35 3.66 4.54 -29.46
C HIS A 35 4.67 3.54 -28.91
N LEU A 36 4.94 2.45 -29.65
CA LEU A 36 5.98 1.49 -29.25
C LEU A 36 7.36 2.14 -29.20
N ALA A 37 7.71 2.96 -30.20
CA ALA A 37 8.97 3.69 -30.22
C ALA A 37 9.06 4.72 -29.09
N GLU A 38 7.94 5.34 -28.70
CA GLU A 38 7.89 6.26 -27.56
C GLU A 38 8.07 5.56 -26.22
N LEU A 39 7.43 4.39 -26.05
CA LEU A 39 7.65 3.54 -24.90
C LEU A 39 9.12 3.14 -24.79
N GLU A 40 9.75 2.73 -25.89
CA GLU A 40 11.18 2.37 -25.91
C GLU A 40 12.06 3.55 -25.47
N ARG A 41 11.82 4.75 -26.03
CA ARG A 41 12.56 5.97 -25.63
C ARG A 41 12.39 6.27 -24.15
N TRP A 42 11.17 6.17 -23.63
CA TRP A 42 10.88 6.42 -22.23
C TRP A 42 11.58 5.39 -21.33
N LEU A 43 11.50 4.10 -21.61
CA LEU A 43 12.19 3.07 -20.82
C LEU A 43 13.72 3.25 -20.85
N LYS A 44 14.30 3.55 -22.03
CA LYS A 44 15.73 3.81 -22.18
C LYS A 44 16.19 5.10 -21.50
N SER A 45 15.30 6.07 -21.27
CA SER A 45 15.65 7.32 -20.57
C SER A 45 16.13 7.09 -19.12
N TYR A 46 15.76 5.96 -18.51
CA TYR A 46 16.24 5.57 -17.19
C TYR A 46 17.62 4.90 -17.21
N ARG A 47 18.21 4.66 -18.39
CA ARG A 47 19.52 4.02 -18.59
C ARG A 47 19.61 2.67 -17.88
N PRO A 48 18.74 1.69 -18.23
CA PRO A 48 18.70 0.38 -17.57
C PRO A 48 20.06 -0.34 -17.54
N GLU A 49 20.92 -0.10 -18.52
CA GLU A 49 22.30 -0.58 -18.59
C GLU A 49 23.20 -0.10 -17.44
N GLU A 50 22.88 1.02 -16.80
CA GLU A 50 23.58 1.51 -15.59
C GLU A 50 22.98 0.92 -14.30
N LEU A 51 21.77 0.35 -14.38
CA LEU A 51 20.99 -0.09 -13.22
C LEU A 51 21.02 -1.61 -13.02
N PHE A 52 21.21 -2.39 -14.10
CA PHE A 52 21.20 -3.84 -14.07
C PHE A 52 22.46 -4.44 -14.71
N ASP A 53 22.93 -5.57 -14.16
CA ASP A 53 24.02 -6.35 -14.74
C ASP A 53 23.57 -7.20 -15.95
N GLU A 54 24.52 -7.84 -16.62
CA GLU A 54 24.27 -8.71 -17.79
C GLU A 54 23.35 -9.91 -17.51
N ARG A 55 23.13 -10.24 -16.22
CA ARG A 55 22.22 -11.31 -15.78
C ARG A 55 20.84 -10.78 -15.37
N GLY A 56 20.59 -9.48 -15.54
CA GLY A 56 19.36 -8.80 -15.17
C GLY A 56 19.21 -8.53 -13.66
N ARG A 57 20.29 -8.58 -12.89
CA ARG A 57 20.27 -8.28 -11.44
C ARG A 57 20.54 -6.79 -11.23
N LEU A 58 19.89 -6.18 -10.24
CA LEU A 58 20.22 -4.81 -9.82
C LEU A 58 21.70 -4.72 -9.44
N VAL A 59 22.39 -3.68 -9.90
CA VAL A 59 23.82 -3.48 -9.59
C VAL A 59 24.06 -3.34 -8.09
N GLU A 60 25.20 -3.86 -7.61
CA GLU A 60 25.49 -4.03 -6.19
C GLU A 60 25.47 -2.72 -5.40
N GLU A 61 25.92 -1.62 -6.01
CA GLU A 61 25.92 -0.30 -5.37
C GLU A 61 24.50 0.17 -5.03
N LEU A 62 23.54 -0.03 -5.93
CA LEU A 62 22.14 0.30 -5.71
C LEU A 62 21.45 -0.71 -4.77
N ALA A 63 21.80 -1.99 -4.87
CA ALA A 63 21.25 -3.05 -4.03
C ALA A 63 21.60 -2.90 -2.53
N LYS A 64 22.61 -2.08 -2.19
CA LYS A 64 23.00 -1.74 -0.82
C LYS A 64 22.23 -0.57 -0.22
N LEU A 65 21.58 0.26 -1.03
CA LEU A 65 20.88 1.46 -0.56
C LEU A 65 19.68 1.15 0.36
N PRO A 66 18.82 0.15 0.08
CA PRO A 66 17.68 -0.12 0.95
C PRO A 66 18.11 -0.69 2.31
N PRO A 67 17.33 -0.43 3.37
CA PRO A 67 17.56 -1.04 4.68
C PRO A 67 17.49 -2.58 4.59
N ARG A 68 18.08 -3.26 5.58
CA ARG A 68 18.10 -4.73 5.66
C ARG A 68 17.11 -5.25 6.72
N GLY A 69 16.75 -6.53 6.61
CA GLY A 69 15.92 -7.22 7.61
C GLY A 69 14.54 -6.59 7.78
N SER A 70 14.11 -6.46 9.05
CA SER A 70 12.81 -5.90 9.46
C SER A 70 12.73 -4.37 9.37
N ARG A 71 13.82 -3.68 9.02
CA ARG A 71 13.79 -2.24 8.74
C ARG A 71 13.28 -1.89 7.34
N ARG A 72 13.14 -2.89 6.45
CA ARG A 72 12.46 -2.70 5.15
C ARG A 72 10.98 -2.45 5.39
N MET A 73 10.39 -1.46 4.70
CA MET A 73 8.96 -1.15 4.83
C MET A 73 8.07 -2.39 4.62
N SER A 74 8.42 -3.23 3.63
CA SER A 74 7.69 -4.46 3.32
C SER A 74 7.85 -5.60 4.32
N ALA A 75 8.88 -5.54 5.19
CA ALA A 75 9.18 -6.58 6.17
C ALA A 75 9.08 -6.07 7.62
N ASN A 76 8.63 -4.82 7.80
CA ASN A 76 8.43 -4.24 9.11
C ASN A 76 7.26 -4.96 9.79
N PRO A 77 7.41 -5.48 11.02
CA PRO A 77 6.31 -6.19 11.68
C PRO A 77 5.10 -5.30 11.94
N HIS A 78 5.26 -3.98 11.99
CA HIS A 78 4.13 -3.04 12.06
C HIS A 78 3.32 -2.99 10.75
N ALA A 79 3.91 -3.35 9.60
CA ALA A 79 3.19 -3.53 8.34
C ALA A 79 2.49 -4.90 8.24
N ASN A 80 2.76 -5.81 9.18
CA ASN A 80 2.05 -7.08 9.35
C ASN A 80 1.68 -7.26 10.83
N GLY A 81 0.75 -6.42 11.31
CA GLY A 81 0.44 -6.27 12.73
C GLY A 81 0.03 -7.56 13.44
N GLY A 82 -0.45 -8.58 12.72
CA GLY A 82 -0.74 -9.91 13.28
C GLY A 82 0.47 -10.58 13.94
N LEU A 83 1.69 -10.26 13.51
CA LEU A 83 2.93 -10.74 14.16
C LEU A 83 3.19 -10.11 15.53
N LEU A 84 2.56 -8.96 15.81
CA LEU A 84 2.71 -8.19 17.05
C LEU A 84 1.49 -8.30 17.96
N MET A 85 0.38 -8.82 17.44
CA MET A 85 -0.85 -8.97 18.20
C MET A 85 -0.65 -9.91 19.39
N GLN A 86 -1.22 -9.51 20.53
CA GLN A 86 -1.32 -10.33 21.72
C GLN A 86 -2.79 -10.33 22.15
N GLU A 87 -3.25 -11.46 22.70
CA GLU A 87 -4.58 -11.53 23.28
C GLU A 87 -4.69 -10.55 24.45
N LEU A 88 -5.82 -9.85 24.52
CA LEU A 88 -6.13 -9.01 25.67
C LEU A 88 -6.28 -9.89 26.90
N ARG A 89 -5.75 -9.42 28.03
CA ARG A 89 -6.05 -10.00 29.33
C ARG A 89 -7.43 -9.53 29.75
N LEU A 90 -8.44 -10.30 29.39
CA LEU A 90 -9.83 -9.97 29.71
C LEU A 90 -10.18 -10.42 31.14
N PRO A 91 -10.89 -9.58 31.92
CA PRO A 91 -11.50 -10.05 33.15
C PRO A 91 -12.63 -11.04 32.83
N ASP A 92 -13.07 -11.83 33.82
CA ASP A 92 -14.24 -12.68 33.64
C ASP A 92 -15.47 -11.81 33.32
N PHE A 93 -16.03 -11.95 32.12
CA PHE A 93 -17.16 -11.17 31.66
C PHE A 93 -18.42 -11.43 32.49
N GLN A 94 -18.52 -12.59 33.16
CA GLN A 94 -19.67 -12.93 34.00
C GLN A 94 -19.77 -12.02 35.23
N ALA A 95 -18.65 -11.46 35.70
CA ALA A 95 -18.62 -10.48 36.78
C ALA A 95 -19.35 -9.17 36.44
N TYR A 96 -19.66 -8.95 35.16
CA TYR A 96 -20.34 -7.75 34.65
C TYR A 96 -21.77 -8.04 34.17
N ALA A 97 -22.28 -9.26 34.37
CA ALA A 97 -23.60 -9.65 33.93
C ALA A 97 -24.71 -8.83 34.61
N VAL A 98 -25.70 -8.41 33.83
CA VAL A 98 -26.94 -7.83 34.36
C VAL A 98 -27.82 -8.97 34.86
N THR A 99 -28.22 -8.92 36.13
CA THR A 99 -29.15 -9.91 36.68
C THR A 99 -30.54 -9.69 36.08
N VAL A 100 -31.09 -10.71 35.41
CA VAL A 100 -32.45 -10.70 34.83
C VAL A 100 -33.25 -11.82 35.47
N SER A 101 -34.02 -11.49 36.51
CA SER A 101 -34.86 -12.46 37.21
C SER A 101 -36.14 -12.79 36.44
N GLN A 102 -36.68 -11.82 35.68
CA GLN A 102 -37.83 -11.99 34.78
C GLN A 102 -37.67 -11.12 33.53
N PRO A 103 -38.25 -11.52 32.38
CA PRO A 103 -38.22 -10.69 31.17
C PRO A 103 -38.97 -9.37 31.35
N ALA A 104 -38.40 -8.26 30.84
CA ALA A 104 -39.03 -6.95 30.73
C ALA A 104 -39.49 -6.26 32.04
N VAL A 105 -38.94 -6.64 33.20
CA VAL A 105 -39.31 -6.05 34.51
C VAL A 105 -38.30 -5.02 35.06
N SER A 106 -37.10 -4.96 34.49
CA SER A 106 -36.03 -4.06 34.94
C SER A 106 -35.37 -3.34 33.77
N THR A 107 -34.88 -2.13 34.01
CA THR A 107 -34.13 -1.34 33.03
C THR A 107 -32.65 -1.34 33.38
N SER A 108 -31.79 -1.50 32.38
CA SER A 108 -30.33 -1.39 32.51
C SER A 108 -29.73 -0.61 31.35
N GLU A 109 -28.64 0.11 31.60
CA GLU A 109 -27.90 0.83 30.56
C GLU A 109 -26.78 -0.05 29.99
N ALA A 110 -27.02 -0.69 28.85
CA ALA A 110 -26.07 -1.62 28.23
C ALA A 110 -24.68 -0.99 28.00
N THR A 111 -24.63 0.27 27.59
CA THR A 111 -23.38 1.01 27.39
C THR A 111 -22.63 1.30 28.69
N ARG A 112 -23.33 1.47 29.82
CA ARG A 112 -22.69 1.60 31.14
C ARG A 112 -22.04 0.30 31.58
N VAL A 113 -22.70 -0.84 31.33
CA VAL A 113 -22.15 -2.18 31.62
C VAL A 113 -20.91 -2.46 30.77
N LEU A 114 -20.98 -2.18 29.46
CA LEU A 114 -19.81 -2.30 28.57
C LEU A 114 -18.67 -1.37 29.02
N GLY A 115 -18.98 -0.11 29.38
CA GLY A 115 -17.99 0.83 29.88
C GLY A 115 -17.30 0.35 31.16
N ALA A 116 -18.01 -0.36 32.04
CA ALA A 116 -17.41 -0.98 33.22
C ALA A 116 -16.50 -2.17 32.87
N PHE A 117 -16.86 -2.99 31.86
CA PHE A 117 -16.04 -4.11 31.39
C PHE A 117 -14.73 -3.67 30.71
N LEU A 118 -14.74 -2.51 30.04
CA LEU A 118 -13.58 -1.96 29.35
C LEU A 118 -12.59 -1.18 30.25
N ARG A 119 -12.89 -1.00 31.54
CA ARG A 119 -12.11 -0.15 32.48
C ARG A 119 -10.87 -0.84 33.04
#